data_AF-A0A3N4LSP6-F1
#
_entry.id   AF-A0A3N4LSP6-F1
#
_cell.length_a   1.000
_cell.length_b   1.000
_cell.length_c   1.000
_cell.angle_alpha   90.00
_cell.angle_beta   90.00
_cell.angle_gamma   90.00
#
_symmetry.space_group_name_H-M   'P 1'
#
loop_
_entity.id
_entity.type
_entity.pdbx_description
1 polymer ?
#
loop_
_entity_poly.entity_id
_entity_poly.type
_entity_poly.pdbx_seq_one_letter_code
_entity_poly.pdbx_strand_id
1 'polypeptide(L)'
;MSTTTAPPYTPGQSYTPESAAFLAKKPTVPPTFEGVDYDDTKALKAAQDAIIREQWVKSMMARLVREELGKCYYREGVNHLEKCGHLRERYLELLSEVKIKGYLFPMKYYTKAPVEKKEANLGTMRQ
;
A
#
# COMPACT_ATOMS: atom_id res chain seq x y z
N MET A 1 35.65 -11.17 -25.06
CA MET A 1 34.25 -11.61 -24.88
C MET A 1 33.89 -11.35 -23.43
N SER A 2 33.36 -10.17 -23.12
CA SER A 2 33.04 -9.77 -21.74
C SER A 2 31.71 -10.39 -21.35
N THR A 3 31.75 -11.41 -20.51
CA THR A 3 30.58 -12.01 -19.89
C THR A 3 30.06 -11.05 -18.82
N THR A 4 29.02 -10.29 -19.15
CA THR A 4 28.24 -9.53 -18.17
C THR A 4 27.41 -10.50 -17.34
N THR A 5 27.93 -10.89 -16.18
CA THR A 5 27.15 -11.62 -15.16
C THR A 5 26.15 -10.65 -14.54
N ALA A 6 24.85 -10.93 -14.66
CA ALA A 6 23.81 -10.12 -14.04
C ALA A 6 23.88 -10.26 -12.50
N PRO A 7 23.76 -9.14 -11.74
CA PRO A 7 23.77 -9.18 -10.28
C PRO A 7 22.55 -9.96 -9.73
N PRO A 8 22.69 -10.64 -8.57
CA PRO A 8 21.62 -11.43 -7.97
C PRO A 8 20.43 -10.54 -7.58
N TYR A 9 19.23 -11.00 -7.90
CA TYR A 9 17.97 -10.34 -7.54
C TYR A 9 17.78 -10.34 -6.02
N THR A 10 17.87 -9.17 -5.40
CA THR A 10 17.36 -8.94 -4.03
C THR A 10 15.94 -8.37 -4.11
N PRO A 11 14.95 -8.94 -3.42
CA PRO A 11 13.60 -8.40 -3.37
C PRO A 11 13.61 -6.95 -2.86
N GLY A 12 13.21 -6.00 -3.72
CA GLY A 12 13.10 -4.58 -3.38
C GLY A 12 14.07 -3.62 -4.08
N GLN A 13 15.03 -4.10 -4.87
CA GLN A 13 15.90 -3.22 -5.67
C GLN A 13 15.28 -2.93 -7.05
N SER A 14 14.99 -1.66 -7.33
CA SER A 14 14.77 -1.18 -8.70
C SER A 14 16.10 -1.16 -9.46
N TYR A 15 16.12 -1.62 -10.71
CA TYR A 15 17.33 -1.73 -11.54
C TYR A 15 17.93 -0.37 -11.97
N THR A 16 17.27 0.73 -11.60
CA THR A 16 17.73 2.11 -11.80
C THR A 16 17.79 2.83 -10.44
N PRO A 17 18.81 3.67 -10.20
CA PRO A 17 18.79 4.57 -9.05
C PRO A 17 17.54 5.45 -9.17
N GLU A 18 16.75 5.53 -8.10
CA GLU A 18 15.60 6.41 -8.07
C GLU A 18 16.05 7.83 -8.44
N SER A 19 15.52 8.38 -9.53
CA SER A 19 15.89 9.73 -9.98
C SER A 19 15.65 10.74 -8.85
N ALA A 20 16.51 11.76 -8.71
CA ALA A 20 16.35 12.78 -7.65
C ALA A 20 14.95 13.43 -7.64
N ALA A 21 14.30 13.49 -8.81
CA ALA A 21 12.92 13.94 -8.97
C ALA A 21 11.87 13.01 -8.32
N PHE A 22 12.14 11.72 -8.20
CA PHE A 22 11.26 10.75 -7.55
C PHE A 22 11.37 10.85 -6.01
N LEU A 23 12.59 10.99 -5.48
CA LEU A 23 12.81 11.20 -4.04
C LEU A 23 12.11 12.49 -3.56
N ALA A 24 12.20 13.57 -4.35
CA ALA A 24 11.56 14.84 -4.03
C ALA A 24 10.02 14.78 -4.03
N LYS A 25 9.42 13.80 -4.72
CA LYS A 25 7.96 13.66 -4.85
C LYS A 25 7.36 12.60 -3.93
N LYS A 26 8.20 11.84 -3.22
CA LYS A 26 7.71 10.80 -2.31
C LYS A 26 6.99 11.48 -1.14
N PRO A 27 5.75 11.07 -0.81
CA PRO A 27 5.06 11.61 0.36
C PRO A 27 5.79 11.16 1.63
N THR A 28 6.23 12.13 2.44
CA THR A 28 6.94 11.91 3.73
C THR A 28 5.98 11.56 4.87
N VAL A 29 4.67 11.78 4.70
CA VAL A 29 3.68 11.60 5.77
C VAL A 29 3.18 10.14 5.81
N PRO A 30 3.21 9.47 6.98
CA PRO A 30 2.66 8.12 7.11
C PRO A 30 1.15 8.09 6.81
N PRO A 31 0.59 6.95 6.36
CA PRO A 31 -0.83 6.81 5.99
C PRO A 31 -1.75 6.71 7.23
N THR A 32 -1.58 7.62 8.19
CA THR A 32 -2.30 7.68 9.46
C THR A 32 -2.64 9.13 9.80
N PHE A 33 -3.79 9.36 10.45
CA PHE A 33 -4.16 10.68 10.97
C PHE A 33 -3.56 10.97 12.37
N GLU A 34 -2.74 10.06 12.90
CA GLU A 34 -2.12 10.22 14.22
C GLU A 34 -1.05 11.31 14.19
N GLY A 35 -1.26 12.37 14.98
CA GLY A 35 -0.29 13.47 15.13
C GLY A 35 -0.35 14.55 14.05
N VAL A 36 -1.35 14.51 13.17
CA VAL A 36 -1.58 15.59 12.19
C VAL A 36 -2.33 16.73 12.88
N ASP A 37 -1.82 17.95 12.73
CA ASP A 37 -2.52 19.16 13.13
C ASP A 37 -3.72 19.41 12.20
N TYR A 38 -4.92 19.55 12.78
CA TYR A 38 -6.15 19.74 12.02
C TYR A 38 -6.37 21.19 11.59
N ASP A 39 -5.62 22.15 12.12
CA ASP A 39 -5.73 23.55 11.74
C ASP A 39 -4.84 23.88 10.52
N ASP A 40 -3.80 23.08 10.24
CA ASP A 40 -2.98 23.20 9.02
C ASP A 40 -3.60 22.46 7.83
N THR A 41 -4.19 23.23 6.92
CA THR A 41 -4.77 22.76 5.65
C THR A 41 -3.80 21.93 4.79
N LYS A 42 -2.49 22.23 4.82
CA LYS A 42 -1.49 21.53 4.00
C LYS A 42 -1.17 20.15 4.57
N ALA A 43 -0.90 20.08 5.87
CA ALA A 43 -0.64 18.82 6.56
C ALA A 43 -1.86 17.87 6.49
N LEU A 44 -3.07 18.41 6.68
CA LEU A 44 -4.30 17.64 6.54
C LEU A 44 -4.50 17.07 5.14
N LYS A 45 -4.25 17.87 4.10
CA LYS A 45 -4.40 17.40 2.72
C LYS A 45 -3.38 16.31 2.39
N ALA A 46 -2.15 16.44 2.87
CA ALA A 46 -1.10 15.45 2.69
C ALA A 46 -1.47 14.10 3.34
N ALA A 47 -2.03 14.12 4.54
CA ALA A 47 -2.49 12.91 5.23
C ALA A 47 -3.69 12.24 4.53
N GLN A 48 -4.66 13.03 4.06
CA GLN A 48 -5.78 12.53 3.26
C GLN A 48 -5.28 11.83 1.98
N ASP A 49 -4.35 12.46 1.28
CA ASP A 49 -3.79 11.90 0.05
C ASP A 49 -2.98 10.62 0.31
N ALA A 50 -2.24 10.55 1.42
CA ALA A 50 -1.52 9.33 1.80
C ALA A 50 -2.48 8.14 1.97
N ILE A 51 -3.59 8.32 2.68
CA ILE A 51 -4.58 7.26 2.91
C ILE A 51 -5.25 6.82 1.59
N ILE A 52 -5.62 7.77 0.74
CA ILE A 52 -6.22 7.46 -0.56
C ILE A 52 -5.21 6.69 -1.43
N ARG A 53 -3.94 7.10 -1.46
CA ARG A 53 -2.89 6.40 -2.23
C ARG A 53 -2.74 4.95 -1.80
N GLU A 54 -2.71 4.65 -0.50
CA GLU A 54 -2.62 3.27 -0.02
C GLU A 54 -3.84 2.42 -0.43
N GLN A 55 -5.05 3.01 -0.42
CA GLN A 55 -6.24 2.33 -0.92
C GLN A 55 -6.12 2.02 -2.42
N TRP A 56 -5.56 2.94 -3.21
CA TRP A 56 -5.29 2.72 -4.63
C TRP A 56 -4.20 1.67 -4.86
N VAL A 57 -3.13 1.65 -4.05
CA VAL A 57 -2.07 0.62 -4.14
C VAL A 57 -2.68 -0.77 -3.95
N LYS A 58 -3.52 -0.96 -2.93
CA LYS A 58 -4.23 -2.24 -2.70
C LYS A 58 -5.13 -2.64 -3.86
N SER A 59 -5.85 -1.67 -4.44
CA SER A 59 -6.65 -1.90 -5.65
C SER A 59 -5.79 -2.32 -6.85
N MET A 60 -4.61 -1.69 -7.01
CA MET A 60 -3.68 -2.02 -8.09
C MET A 60 -3.03 -3.39 -7.92
N MET A 61 -2.72 -3.79 -6.68
CA MET A 61 -2.25 -5.14 -6.37
C MET A 61 -3.27 -6.20 -6.80
N ALA A 62 -4.56 -5.98 -6.52
CA ALA A 62 -5.61 -6.91 -6.93
C ALA A 62 -5.81 -6.96 -8.45
N ARG A 63 -5.58 -5.84 -9.17
CA ARG A 63 -5.62 -5.82 -10.63
C ARG A 63 -4.52 -6.69 -11.23
N LEU A 64 -3.30 -6.63 -10.69
CA LEU A 64 -2.20 -7.48 -11.14
C LEU A 64 -2.51 -8.98 -10.99
N VAL A 65 -3.06 -9.38 -9.83
CA VAL A 65 -3.46 -10.77 -9.60
C VAL A 65 -4.58 -11.20 -10.56
N ARG A 66 -5.54 -10.31 -10.84
CA ARG A 66 -6.61 -10.58 -11.80
C ARG A 66 -6.08 -10.78 -13.23
N GLU A 67 -5.12 -9.97 -13.65
CA GLU A 67 -4.49 -10.11 -14.97
C GLU A 67 -3.71 -11.43 -15.08
N GLU A 68 -2.95 -11.80 -14.06
CA GLU A 68 -2.22 -13.08 -14.04
C GLU A 68 -3.16 -14.29 -14.01
N LEU A 69 -4.27 -14.20 -13.26
CA LEU A 69 -5.32 -15.22 -13.27
C LEU A 69 -5.92 -15.40 -14.67
N GLY A 70 -6.20 -14.30 -15.38
CA GLY A 70 -6.68 -14.35 -16.76
C GLY A 70 -5.69 -15.04 -17.70
N LYS A 71 -4.38 -14.78 -17.54
CA LYS A 71 -3.34 -15.46 -18.31
C LYS A 71 -3.23 -16.95 -17.96
N CYS A 72 -3.46 -17.34 -16.71
CA CYS A 72 -3.46 -18.75 -16.30
C CYS A 72 -4.62 -19.51 -16.94
N TYR A 73 -5.82 -18.91 -16.95
CA TYR A 73 -7.00 -19.48 -17.61
C TYR A 73 -6.79 -19.67 -19.12
N TYR A 74 -6.13 -18.71 -19.78
CA TYR A 74 -5.82 -18.83 -21.20
C TYR A 74 -4.76 -19.90 -21.49
N ARG A 75 -3.75 -20.05 -20.63
CA ARG A 75 -2.65 -21.02 -20.82
C ARG A 75 -3.06 -22.47 -20.55
N GLU A 76 -3.81 -22.72 -19.47
CA GLU A 76 -4.12 -24.08 -19.02
C GLU A 76 -5.42 -24.64 -19.63
N GLY A 77 -6.28 -23.78 -20.18
CA GLY A 77 -7.53 -24.19 -20.81
C GLY A 77 -8.41 -24.99 -19.83
N VAL A 78 -8.78 -26.21 -20.19
CA VAL A 78 -9.64 -27.09 -19.37
C VAL A 78 -9.04 -27.47 -18.00
N ASN A 79 -7.73 -27.32 -17.81
CA ASN A 79 -7.03 -27.67 -16.56
C ASN A 79 -6.93 -26.51 -15.55
N HIS A 80 -7.65 -25.41 -15.78
CA HIS A 80 -7.55 -24.22 -14.94
C HIS A 80 -8.00 -24.45 -13.48
N LEU A 81 -8.81 -25.49 -13.22
CA LEU A 81 -9.33 -25.81 -11.89
C LEU A 81 -8.22 -26.30 -10.93
N GLU A 82 -7.29 -27.12 -11.42
CA GLU A 82 -6.20 -27.67 -10.60
C GLU A 82 -5.01 -26.70 -10.53
N LYS A 83 -4.68 -26.05 -11.66
CA LYS A 83 -3.45 -25.25 -11.75
C LYS A 83 -3.62 -23.79 -11.32
N CYS A 84 -4.78 -23.18 -11.55
CA CYS A 84 -5.01 -21.75 -11.26
C CYS A 84 -5.68 -21.49 -9.90
N GLY A 85 -5.89 -22.53 -9.07
CA GLY A 85 -6.55 -22.42 -7.77
C GLY A 85 -5.90 -21.42 -6.82
N HIS A 86 -4.56 -21.45 -6.73
CA HIS A 86 -3.78 -20.55 -5.86
C HIS A 86 -3.96 -19.06 -6.23
N LEU A 87 -4.00 -18.72 -7.52
CA LEU A 87 -4.24 -17.35 -7.97
C LEU A 87 -5.67 -16.90 -7.65
N ARG A 88 -6.65 -17.81 -7.77
CA ARG A 88 -8.04 -17.54 -7.43
C ARG A 88 -8.21 -17.28 -5.94
N GLU A 89 -7.63 -18.11 -5.08
CA GLU A 89 -7.70 -17.94 -3.62
C GLU A 89 -7.07 -16.60 -3.20
N ARG A 90 -5.87 -16.32 -3.71
CA ARG A 90 -5.21 -15.04 -3.48
C ARG A 90 -6.06 -13.85 -3.97
N TYR A 91 -6.71 -13.98 -5.13
CA TYR A 91 -7.58 -12.94 -5.64
C TYR A 91 -8.78 -12.68 -4.71
N LEU A 92 -9.38 -13.73 -4.15
CA LEU A 92 -10.52 -13.64 -3.23
C LEU A 92 -10.12 -12.99 -1.90
N GLU A 93 -8.95 -13.33 -1.36
CA GLU A 93 -8.40 -12.67 -0.16
C GLU A 93 -8.27 -11.15 -0.39
N LEU A 94 -7.63 -10.78 -1.51
CA LEU A 94 -7.41 -9.37 -1.85
C LEU A 94 -8.72 -8.63 -2.13
N LEU A 95 -9.76 -9.30 -2.63
CA LEU A 95 -11.04 -8.68 -3.02
C LEU A 95 -11.70 -7.89 -1.88
N SER A 96 -11.49 -8.32 -0.64
CA SER A 96 -11.99 -7.64 0.56
C SER A 96 -11.36 -6.25 0.77
N GLU A 97 -10.13 -6.06 0.30
CA GLU A 97 -9.33 -4.84 0.49
C GLU A 97 -9.35 -3.90 -0.71
N VAL A 98 -9.88 -4.32 -1.86
CA VAL A 98 -9.91 -3.53 -3.12
C VAL A 98 -10.81 -2.30 -3.02
N LYS A 99 -11.84 -2.34 -2.17
CA LYS A 99 -12.83 -1.26 -2.09
C LYS A 99 -12.21 0.01 -1.52
N ILE A 100 -12.16 1.06 -2.34
CA ILE A 100 -11.77 2.41 -1.93
C ILE A 100 -12.86 2.98 -1.03
N LYS A 101 -12.58 3.11 0.27
CA LYS A 101 -13.52 3.60 1.28
C LYS A 101 -13.45 5.12 1.47
N GLY A 102 -12.46 5.77 0.86
CA GLY A 102 -12.17 7.20 1.04
C GLY A 102 -11.52 7.51 2.38
N TYR A 103 -11.36 8.80 2.67
CA TYR A 103 -10.69 9.30 3.88
C TYR A 103 -11.65 9.78 4.96
N LEU A 104 -12.93 10.00 4.63
CA LEU A 104 -13.90 10.61 5.53
C LEU A 104 -14.26 9.71 6.72
N PHE A 105 -14.40 8.40 6.48
CA PHE A 105 -14.69 7.43 7.54
C PHE A 105 -13.56 7.33 8.58
N PRO A 106 -12.28 7.12 8.20
CA PRO A 106 -11.19 7.13 9.16
C PRO A 106 -11.07 8.47 9.87
N MET A 107 -11.17 9.60 9.15
CA MET A 107 -11.09 10.94 9.75
C MET A 107 -12.14 11.15 10.86
N LYS A 108 -13.40 10.78 10.62
CA LYS A 108 -14.50 10.87 11.62
C LYS A 108 -14.30 9.96 12.85
N TYR A 109 -13.56 8.87 12.70
CA TYR A 109 -13.24 7.97 13.80
C TYR A 109 -12.13 8.56 14.69
N TYR A 110 -11.07 9.11 14.08
CA TYR A 110 -9.96 9.72 14.81
C TYR A 110 -10.35 10.99 15.57
N THR A 111 -11.30 11.79 15.08
CA THR A 111 -11.79 12.98 15.79
C THR A 111 -12.66 12.66 17.01
N LYS A 112 -13.19 11.43 17.12
CA LYS A 112 -14.04 10.98 18.24
C LYS A 112 -13.30 10.12 19.26
N ALA A 113 -12.09 9.64 18.94
CA ALA A 113 -11.30 8.85 19.88
C ALA A 113 -10.77 9.78 20.99
N PRO A 114 -10.98 9.46 22.28
CA PRO A 114 -10.41 10.25 23.35
C PRO A 114 -8.89 10.24 23.24
N VAL A 115 -8.29 11.43 23.39
CA VAL A 115 -6.84 11.71 23.34
C VAL A 115 -6.04 10.96 24.44
N GLU A 116 -6.74 10.27 25.35
CA GLU A 116 -6.25 9.66 26.59
C GLU A 116 -5.12 8.61 26.43
N LYS A 117 -4.86 8.11 25.22
CA LYS A 117 -3.69 7.23 24.97
C LYS A 117 -2.41 7.97 24.56
N LYS A 118 -2.48 9.27 24.27
CA LYS A 118 -1.33 10.06 23.76
C LYS A 118 -0.32 10.44 24.85
N GLU A 119 -0.74 10.62 26.09
CA GLU A 119 0.17 10.99 27.19
C GLU A 119 0.78 9.78 27.91
N ALA A 120 0.09 8.63 27.93
CA ALA A 120 0.55 7.43 28.64
C ALA A 120 1.81 6.78 28.03
N ASN A 121 2.03 6.90 26.71
CA ASN A 121 3.20 6.32 26.04
C ASN A 121 4.39 7.28 25.88
N LEU A 122 4.19 8.60 26.00
CA LEU A 122 5.30 9.57 25.97
C LEU A 122 5.92 9.82 27.35
N GLY A 123 5.17 9.56 28.43
CA GLY A 123 5.66 9.65 29.81
C GLY A 123 6.51 8.45 30.28
N THR A 124 6.41 7.30 29.61
CA THR A 124 7.08 6.05 30.07
C THR A 124 8.44 5.80 29.39
N MET A 125 8.89 6.68 28.50
CA MET A 125 10.23 6.61 27.87
C MET A 125 11.20 7.71 28.38
N ARG A 126 10.96 8.24 29.58
CA ARG A 126 11.92 9.02 30.36
C ARG A 126 11.96 8.51 31.80
N GLN A 127 12.65 7.39 31.96
CA GLN A 127 13.42 6.97 33.14
C GLN A 127 14.36 5.84 32.72
#